data_AF-A0A7S1WPV0-F1
#
_entry.id   AF-A0A7S1WPV0-F1
#
_cell.length_a   1.000
_cell.length_b   1.000
_cell.length_c   1.000
_cell.angle_alpha   90.00
_cell.angle_beta   90.00
_cell.angle_gamma   90.00
#
_symmetry.space_group_name_H-M   'P 1'
#
loop_
_entity.id
_entity.type
_entity.pdbx_description
1 polymer ?
#
loop_
_entity_poly.entity_id
_entity_poly.type
_entity_poly.pdbx_seq_one_letter_code
_entity_poly.pdbx_strand_id
1 'polypeptide(L)'
;TIGISDEELQQLLETRDWPYIRCCGFLYIRFGCATEKLWDQLGDYCLDDQEFEPSKAQSFTISVGEYVEALLMDERYYYTTLPRIPVGVKKKIEERVAPLMQYRKRTAANRKLLHLFRESGAPVEACIRGDWREATVI
;
A
#
# COMPACT_ATOMS: atom_id res chain seq x y z
N THR A 1 5.80 -24.83 8.86
CA THR A 1 5.76 -23.42 8.43
C THR A 1 7.06 -23.11 7.72
N ILE A 2 7.03 -22.36 6.61
CA ILE A 2 8.14 -22.22 5.63
C ILE A 2 9.46 -21.62 6.19
N GLY A 3 9.53 -21.26 7.47
CA GLY A 3 10.81 -20.99 8.14
C GLY A 3 11.52 -19.72 7.67
N ILE A 4 10.79 -18.76 7.10
CA ILE A 4 11.32 -17.45 6.73
C ILE A 4 11.45 -16.58 7.98
N SER A 5 12.55 -15.83 8.10
CA SER A 5 12.70 -14.84 9.16
C SER A 5 11.96 -13.54 8.84
N ASP A 6 11.75 -12.69 9.85
CA ASP A 6 11.12 -11.38 9.66
C ASP A 6 11.98 -10.48 8.74
N GLU A 7 13.32 -10.59 8.83
CA GLU A 7 14.24 -9.86 7.96
C GLU A 7 14.17 -10.32 6.50
N GLU A 8 14.10 -11.63 6.27
CA GLU A 8 13.97 -12.20 4.93
C GLU A 8 12.62 -11.81 4.30
N LEU A 9 11.55 -11.82 5.10
CA LEU A 9 10.24 -11.34 4.66
C LEU A 9 10.31 -9.85 4.28
N GLN A 10 10.92 -9.01 5.11
CA GLN A 10 11.06 -7.58 4.81
C GLN A 10 11.84 -7.36 3.51
N GLN A 11 12.91 -8.13 3.27
CA GLN A 11 13.67 -8.07 2.02
C GLN A 11 12.80 -8.38 0.79
N LEU A 12 11.89 -9.36 0.89
CA LEU A 12 10.94 -9.66 -0.18
C LEU A 12 9.99 -8.49 -0.45
N LEU A 13 9.46 -7.86 0.61
CA LEU A 13 8.49 -6.76 0.47
C LEU A 13 9.12 -5.49 -0.12
N GLU A 14 10.39 -5.24 0.16
CA GLU A 14 11.12 -4.05 -0.32
C GLU A 14 11.76 -4.22 -1.71
N THR A 15 11.71 -5.44 -2.30
CA THR A 15 12.29 -5.70 -3.61
C THR A 15 11.52 -4.98 -4.73
N ARG A 16 12.01 -3.83 -5.21
CA ARG A 16 11.32 -3.01 -6.21
C ARG A 16 11.48 -3.45 -7.66
N ASP A 17 12.51 -4.21 -7.99
CA ASP A 17 12.78 -4.56 -9.39
C ASP A 17 11.71 -5.47 -9.99
N TRP A 18 11.09 -6.32 -9.17
CA TRP A 18 10.12 -7.32 -9.60
C TRP A 18 8.90 -7.36 -8.67
N PRO A 19 7.76 -6.76 -9.06
CA PRO A 19 6.57 -6.66 -8.21
C PRO A 19 6.04 -8.04 -7.78
N TYR A 20 6.26 -9.07 -8.60
CA TYR A 20 5.87 -10.45 -8.32
C TYR A 20 6.50 -11.02 -7.04
N ILE A 21 7.76 -10.64 -6.74
CA ILE A 21 8.46 -11.10 -5.52
C ILE A 21 7.75 -10.54 -4.28
N ARG A 22 7.40 -9.25 -4.34
CA ARG A 22 6.65 -8.56 -3.29
C ARG A 22 5.27 -9.17 -3.10
N CYS A 23 4.56 -9.44 -4.20
CA CYS A 23 3.23 -10.07 -4.19
C CYS A 23 3.24 -11.45 -3.51
N CYS A 24 4.29 -12.25 -3.73
CA CYS A 24 4.48 -13.50 -2.99
C CYS A 24 4.63 -13.26 -1.49
N GLY A 25 5.37 -12.24 -1.07
CA GLY A 25 5.49 -11.82 0.33
C GLY A 25 4.16 -11.36 0.95
N PHE A 26 3.36 -10.57 0.22
CA PHE A 26 2.03 -10.14 0.69
C PHE A 26 1.07 -11.32 0.85
N LEU A 27 1.08 -12.27 -0.10
CA LEU A 27 0.33 -13.51 0.04
C LEU A 27 0.80 -14.32 1.25
N TYR A 28 2.11 -14.43 1.46
CA TYR A 28 2.66 -15.13 2.62
C TYR A 28 2.12 -14.54 3.94
N ILE A 29 2.13 -13.21 4.07
CA ILE A 29 1.54 -12.50 5.22
C ILE A 29 0.05 -12.81 5.31
N ARG A 30 -0.71 -12.71 4.22
CA ARG A 30 -2.17 -12.91 4.22
C ARG A 30 -2.58 -14.32 4.66
N PHE A 31 -1.75 -15.33 4.40
CA PHE A 31 -1.99 -16.72 4.80
C PHE A 31 -1.45 -17.08 6.18
N GLY A 32 -0.31 -16.51 6.59
CA GLY A 32 0.41 -16.91 7.80
C GLY A 32 0.27 -15.99 9.00
N CYS A 33 -0.10 -14.72 8.79
CA CYS A 33 -0.14 -13.72 9.85
C CYS A 33 -1.43 -13.79 10.67
N ALA A 34 -1.34 -13.47 11.96
CA ALA A 34 -2.50 -13.29 12.82
C ALA A 34 -3.40 -12.17 12.25
N THR A 35 -4.71 -12.40 12.22
CA THR A 35 -5.65 -11.51 11.53
C THR A 35 -5.62 -10.08 12.06
N GLU A 36 -5.33 -9.92 13.35
CA GLU A 36 -5.22 -8.65 14.08
C GLU A 36 -4.03 -7.81 13.61
N LYS A 37 -2.98 -8.45 13.08
CA LYS A 37 -1.75 -7.80 12.60
C LYS A 37 -1.78 -7.51 11.10
N LEU A 38 -2.80 -7.97 10.36
CA LEU A 38 -2.83 -7.83 8.91
C LEU A 38 -2.72 -6.37 8.46
N TRP A 39 -3.47 -5.47 9.10
CA TRP A 39 -3.39 -4.04 8.77
C TRP A 39 -2.00 -3.46 9.05
N ASP A 40 -1.40 -3.80 10.19
CA ASP A 40 -0.09 -3.27 10.57
C ASP A 40 1.05 -3.79 9.66
N GLN A 41 0.85 -4.93 9.00
CA GLN A 41 1.84 -5.54 8.10
C GLN A 41 1.62 -5.16 6.63
N LEU A 42 0.38 -4.89 6.22
CA LEU A 42 0.02 -4.68 4.81
C LEU A 42 -0.45 -3.25 4.50
N GLY A 43 -0.97 -2.52 5.47
CA GLY A 43 -1.67 -1.24 5.25
C GLY A 43 -0.81 -0.17 4.59
N ASP A 44 0.49 -0.12 4.94
CA ASP A 44 1.43 0.85 4.36
C ASP A 44 1.66 0.62 2.85
N TYR A 45 1.45 -0.61 2.37
CA TYR A 45 1.60 -0.97 0.97
C TYR A 45 0.33 -0.69 0.14
N CYS A 46 -0.80 -0.32 0.75
CA CYS A 46 -2.05 -0.04 0.02
C CYS A 46 -1.99 1.21 -0.89
N LEU A 47 -0.99 2.07 -0.71
CA LEU A 47 -0.74 3.25 -1.55
C LEU A 47 0.44 3.07 -2.51
N ASP A 48 0.97 1.85 -2.62
CA ASP A 48 2.04 1.53 -3.56
C ASP A 48 1.54 1.63 -5.00
N ASP A 49 2.18 2.48 -5.78
CA ASP A 49 1.81 2.80 -7.17
C ASP A 49 2.60 1.98 -8.20
N GLN A 50 3.38 0.98 -7.78
CA GLN A 50 4.05 0.09 -8.72
C GLN A 50 3.01 -0.72 -9.49
N GLU A 51 2.97 -0.55 -10.81
CA GLU A 51 2.05 -1.27 -11.69
C GLU A 51 2.59 -2.64 -12.10
N PHE A 52 1.70 -3.63 -12.22
CA PHE A 52 2.03 -4.95 -12.75
C PHE A 52 0.80 -5.69 -13.31
N GLU A 53 1.04 -6.77 -14.04
CA GLU A 53 -0.01 -7.66 -14.54
C GLU A 53 -0.09 -8.91 -13.64
N PRO A 54 -1.14 -9.07 -12.83
CA PRO A 54 -1.23 -10.17 -11.85
C PRO A 54 -1.53 -11.53 -12.50
N SER A 55 -2.05 -11.53 -13.74
CA SER A 55 -2.37 -12.74 -14.48
C SER A 55 -1.97 -12.61 -15.94
N LYS A 56 -1.33 -13.65 -16.49
CA LYS A 56 -1.08 -13.75 -17.94
C LYS A 56 -2.34 -14.04 -18.76
N ALA A 57 -3.40 -14.52 -18.11
CA ALA A 57 -4.63 -14.93 -18.79
C ALA A 57 -5.60 -13.77 -19.05
N GLN A 58 -5.46 -12.65 -18.32
CA GLN A 58 -6.27 -11.46 -18.48
C GLN A 58 -5.33 -10.26 -18.57
N SER A 59 -5.31 -9.55 -19.70
CA SER A 59 -4.47 -8.36 -19.85
C SER A 59 -5.13 -7.17 -19.17
N PHE A 60 -4.94 -7.06 -17.86
CA PHE A 60 -5.22 -5.85 -17.11
C PHE A 60 -4.06 -5.56 -16.16
N THR A 61 -3.78 -4.28 -15.99
CA THR A 61 -2.74 -3.77 -15.12
C THR A 61 -3.38 -3.24 -13.85
N ILE A 62 -2.77 -3.52 -12.70
CA ILE A 62 -3.15 -2.95 -11.40
C ILE A 62 -1.90 -2.49 -10.66
N SER A 63 -2.10 -1.57 -9.73
CA SER A 63 -1.07 -1.20 -8.76
C SER A 63 -0.88 -2.28 -7.70
N VAL A 64 0.32 -2.38 -7.15
CA VAL A 64 0.60 -3.19 -5.96
C VAL A 64 -0.33 -2.78 -4.81
N GLY A 65 -0.63 -1.50 -4.65
CA GLY A 65 -1.56 -1.02 -3.62
C GLY A 65 -2.98 -1.55 -3.77
N GLU A 66 -3.50 -1.64 -5.00
CA GLU A 66 -4.79 -2.28 -5.28
C GLU A 66 -4.75 -3.79 -5.03
N TYR A 67 -3.63 -4.43 -5.37
CA TYR A 67 -3.44 -5.85 -5.07
C TYR A 67 -3.45 -6.13 -3.56
N VAL A 68 -2.74 -5.34 -2.76
CA VAL A 68 -2.71 -5.49 -1.30
C VAL A 68 -4.07 -5.18 -0.67
N GLU A 69 -4.79 -4.16 -1.16
CA GLU A 69 -6.16 -3.89 -0.73
C GLU A 69 -7.09 -5.09 -1.00
N ALA A 70 -7.01 -5.70 -2.18
CA ALA A 70 -7.80 -6.89 -2.52
C ALA A 70 -7.48 -8.05 -1.56
N LEU A 71 -6.22 -8.29 -1.21
CA LEU A 71 -5.86 -9.32 -0.22
C LEU A 71 -6.50 -9.07 1.16
N LEU A 72 -6.68 -7.81 1.56
CA LEU A 72 -7.30 -7.44 2.83
C LEU A 72 -8.84 -7.55 2.81
N MET A 73 -9.47 -7.25 1.67
CA MET A 73 -10.91 -7.06 1.57
C MET A 73 -11.65 -8.29 1.00
N ASP A 74 -11.02 -9.00 0.06
CA ASP A 74 -11.62 -10.12 -0.63
C ASP A 74 -11.59 -11.40 0.21
N GLU A 75 -12.57 -12.26 -0.07
CA GLU A 75 -12.68 -13.59 0.56
C GLU A 75 -11.93 -14.66 -0.24
N ARG A 76 -11.56 -14.37 -1.49
CA ARG A 76 -10.91 -15.30 -2.41
C ARG A 76 -9.76 -14.63 -3.13
N TYR A 77 -8.72 -15.41 -3.35
CA TYR A 77 -7.63 -15.11 -4.25
C TYR A 77 -7.73 -16.07 -5.44
N TYR A 78 -8.27 -15.58 -6.56
CA TYR A 78 -8.66 -16.42 -7.71
C TYR A 78 -9.54 -17.60 -7.28
N TYR A 79 -9.06 -18.85 -7.48
CA TYR A 79 -9.78 -20.07 -7.15
C TYR A 79 -9.55 -20.52 -5.69
N THR A 80 -8.71 -19.81 -4.94
CA THR A 80 -8.34 -20.17 -3.56
C THR A 80 -9.10 -19.32 -2.56
N THR A 81 -9.80 -19.95 -1.63
CA THR A 81 -10.41 -19.26 -0.49
C THR A 81 -9.33 -18.80 0.49
N LEU A 82 -9.37 -17.52 0.86
CA LEU A 82 -8.41 -16.97 1.82
C LEU A 82 -8.80 -17.33 3.27
N PRO A 83 -7.85 -17.42 4.21
CA PRO A 83 -8.16 -17.63 5.62
C PRO A 83 -9.13 -16.56 6.12
N ARG A 84 -10.17 -16.99 6.85
CA ARG A 84 -11.26 -16.13 7.30
C ARG A 84 -10.76 -15.09 8.30
N ILE A 85 -11.09 -13.82 8.05
CA ILE A 85 -10.87 -12.73 8.99
C ILE A 85 -12.12 -12.60 9.90
N PRO A 86 -11.98 -12.58 11.23
CA PRO A 86 -13.10 -12.33 12.14
C PRO A 86 -13.80 -11.00 11.81
N VAL A 87 -15.13 -10.97 11.90
CA VAL A 87 -15.95 -9.82 11.47
C VAL A 87 -15.51 -8.51 12.17
N GLY A 88 -15.19 -8.56 13.46
CA GLY A 88 -14.74 -7.38 14.21
C GLY A 88 -13.40 -6.84 13.73
N VAL A 89 -12.49 -7.71 13.26
CA VAL A 89 -11.22 -7.30 12.66
C VAL A 89 -11.45 -6.78 11.25
N LYS A 90 -12.28 -7.47 10.46
CA LYS A 90 -12.65 -7.04 9.09
C LYS A 90 -13.23 -5.63 9.09
N LYS A 91 -14.15 -5.32 10.00
CA LYS A 91 -14.73 -3.97 10.13
C LYS A 91 -13.68 -2.89 10.39
N LYS A 92 -12.70 -3.16 11.26
CA LYS A 92 -11.59 -2.21 11.53
C LYS A 92 -10.73 -1.99 10.28
N ILE A 93 -10.48 -3.06 9.50
CA ILE A 93 -9.76 -2.95 8.23
C ILE A 93 -10.58 -2.13 7.22
N GLU A 94 -11.87 -2.39 7.09
CA GLU A 94 -12.78 -1.64 6.20
C GLU A 94 -12.78 -0.14 6.52
N GLU A 95 -12.83 0.25 7.80
CA GLU A 95 -12.73 1.65 8.24
C GLU A 95 -11.40 2.31 7.80
N ARG A 96 -10.31 1.55 7.79
CA ARG A 96 -8.98 2.03 7.37
C ARG A 96 -8.82 2.07 5.85
N VAL A 97 -9.46 1.16 5.13
CA VAL A 97 -9.47 1.08 3.66
C VAL A 97 -10.36 2.15 3.04
N ALA A 98 -11.47 2.52 3.68
CA ALA A 98 -12.45 3.49 3.17
C ALA A 98 -11.86 4.78 2.55
N PRO A 99 -10.88 5.48 3.16
CA PRO A 99 -10.32 6.70 2.59
C PRO A 99 -9.25 6.46 1.49
N LEU A 100 -8.80 5.22 1.26
CA LEU A 100 -7.69 4.93 0.33
C LEU A 100 -7.96 5.44 -1.09
N MET A 101 -9.20 5.34 -1.57
CA MET A 101 -9.59 5.89 -2.88
C MET A 101 -9.34 7.39 -2.99
N GLN A 102 -9.64 8.15 -1.93
CA GLN A 102 -9.35 9.58 -1.89
C GLN A 102 -7.84 9.83 -1.80
N TYR A 103 -7.12 9.03 -1.03
CA TYR A 103 -5.66 9.14 -0.90
C TYR A 103 -4.96 8.89 -2.23
N ARG A 104 -5.34 7.85 -2.99
CA ARG A 104 -4.78 7.58 -4.33
C ARG A 104 -5.00 8.74 -5.29
N LYS A 105 -6.23 9.29 -5.34
CA LYS A 105 -6.55 10.48 -6.16
C LYS A 105 -5.68 11.69 -5.78
N ARG A 106 -5.54 11.95 -4.48
CA ARG A 106 -4.71 13.06 -3.97
C ARG A 106 -3.23 12.83 -4.29
N THR A 107 -2.71 11.63 -4.10
CA THR A 107 -1.32 11.28 -4.43
C THR A 107 -1.03 11.46 -5.92
N ALA A 108 -1.94 11.00 -6.79
CA ALA A 108 -1.81 11.19 -8.23
C ALA A 108 -1.85 12.67 -8.65
N ALA A 109 -2.71 13.49 -8.04
CA ALA A 109 -2.76 14.93 -8.27
C ALA A 109 -1.48 15.64 -7.77
N ASN A 110 -1.06 15.35 -6.54
CA ASN A 110 0.12 15.94 -5.91
C ASN A 110 1.40 15.58 -6.66
N ARG A 111 1.51 14.35 -7.17
CA ARG A 111 2.68 13.90 -7.94
C ARG A 111 2.95 14.77 -9.16
N LYS A 112 1.91 15.26 -9.84
CA LYS A 112 2.04 16.14 -11.01
C LYS A 112 2.65 17.50 -10.64
N LEU A 113 2.38 17.98 -9.44
CA LEU A 113 2.83 19.27 -8.92
C LEU A 113 4.15 19.17 -8.13
N LEU A 114 4.58 17.96 -7.78
CA LEU A 114 5.68 17.72 -6.84
C LEU A 114 7.02 18.30 -7.31
N HIS A 115 7.22 18.42 -8.62
CA HIS A 115 8.41 19.05 -9.20
C HIS A 115 8.54 20.54 -8.82
N LEU A 116 7.42 21.26 -8.69
CA LEU A 116 7.39 22.69 -8.33
C LEU A 116 7.96 22.96 -6.94
N PHE A 117 7.90 21.96 -6.06
CA PHE A 117 8.36 22.06 -4.67
C PHE A 117 9.78 21.49 -4.46
N ARG A 118 10.47 21.07 -5.53
CA ARG A 118 11.85 20.57 -5.46
C ARG A 118 12.90 21.63 -5.80
N GLU A 119 12.48 22.75 -6.37
CA GLU A 119 13.38 23.83 -6.74
C GLU A 119 13.66 24.71 -5.51
N SER A 120 14.94 24.91 -5.21
CA SER A 120 15.38 25.87 -4.19
C SER A 120 14.83 27.26 -4.55
N GLY A 121 14.22 27.93 -3.59
CA GLY A 121 13.58 29.24 -3.78
C GLY A 121 12.09 29.18 -4.16
N ALA A 122 11.50 27.99 -4.36
CA ALA A 122 10.07 27.88 -4.61
C ALA A 122 9.26 28.44 -3.41
N PRO A 123 8.31 29.37 -3.64
CA PRO A 123 7.51 29.95 -2.57
C PRO A 123 6.54 28.92 -2.02
N VAL A 124 6.51 28.78 -0.69
CA VAL A 124 5.65 27.85 0.03
C VAL A 124 5.08 28.53 1.26
N GLU A 125 3.94 28.03 1.76
CA GLU A 125 3.43 28.40 3.07
C GLU A 125 3.70 27.27 4.06
N ALA A 126 4.27 27.62 5.21
CA ALA A 126 4.55 26.69 6.30
C ALA A 126 3.74 27.09 7.54
N CYS A 127 3.07 26.12 8.16
CA CYS A 127 2.39 26.33 9.43
C CYS A 127 3.41 26.18 10.58
N ILE A 128 3.76 27.30 11.21
CA ILE A 128 4.72 27.37 12.31
C ILE A 128 3.96 27.75 13.58
N ARG A 129 3.84 26.81 14.52
CA ARG A 129 3.13 26.99 15.81
C ARG A 129 1.67 27.45 15.66
N GLY A 130 1.00 27.03 14.58
CA GLY A 130 -0.40 27.38 14.30
C GLY A 130 -0.58 28.61 13.41
N ASP A 131 0.49 29.37 13.13
CA ASP A 131 0.47 30.50 12.21
C ASP A 131 1.02 30.09 10.84
N TRP A 132 0.25 30.36 9.77
CA TRP A 132 0.73 30.19 8.40
C TRP A 132 1.66 31.35 8.04
N ARG A 133 2.87 31.03 7.58
CA ARG A 133 3.89 32.00 7.16
C ARG A 133 4.44 31.63 5.80
N GLU A 134 4.69 32.64 4.98
CA GLU A 134 5.43 32.48 3.72
C GLU A 134 6.88 32.07 3.99
N ALA A 135 7.38 31.15 3.19
CA ALA A 135 8.73 30.60 3.25
C ALA A 135 9.17 30.18 1.84
N THR A 136 10.42 29.74 1.72
CA THR A 136 10.98 29.19 0.49
C THR A 136 11.59 27.82 0.74
N VAL A 137 11.47 26.93 -0.24
CA VAL A 137 12.19 25.65 -0.23
C VAL A 137 13.70 25.91 -0.23
N ILE A 138 14.43 25.25 0.67
CA ILE A 138 15.90 25.32 0.80
C ILE A 138 16.52 24.22 -0.06
#